data_AF-A0A848SJN4-F1
#
_entry.id   AF-A0A848SJN4-F1
#
_cell.length_a   1.000
_cell.length_b   1.000
_cell.length_c   1.000
_cell.angle_alpha   90.00
_cell.angle_beta   90.00
_cell.angle_gamma   90.00
#
_symmetry.space_group_name_H-M   'P 1'
#
loop_
_entity.id
_entity.type
_entity.pdbx_description
1 polymer ?
#
loop_
_entity_poly.entity_id
_entity_poly.type
_entity_poly.pdbx_seq_one_letter_code
_entity_poly.pdbx_strand_id
1 'polypeptide(L)'
;TAVGTLASTSGPSATAVGRAATASADGSTAVGRGANAGFNNSTAIGSNATTTAASQVTIGGTGSSVRIGDIAASTAAQQGPVEAVTVDGSGTLGTTAVASAAAVQDIRVGMNHIAAVTDAQFNALTGRVSGLENGLAQTNFRLEELDESTTGGIAAAMAFGGTMIVPDSDVSVSVNASTYQGEQGFAGTVTARLAPKVYVSAGVAGSTANNSTGGRVGVAFGF
;
A
#
# COMPACT_ATOMS: atom_id res chain seq x y z
N THR A 1 15.81 16.39 -66.54
CA THR A 1 16.64 15.29 -67.07
C THR A 1 15.95 13.97 -66.84
N ALA A 2 15.60 13.24 -67.90
CA ALA A 2 14.97 11.93 -67.81
C ALA A 2 15.93 10.84 -68.36
N VAL A 3 16.21 9.80 -67.57
CA VAL A 3 17.08 8.69 -67.95
C VAL A 3 16.37 7.36 -67.65
N GLY A 4 16.01 6.63 -68.70
CA GLY A 4 15.36 5.32 -68.62
C GLY A 4 14.12 5.21 -69.52
N THR A 5 13.73 3.98 -69.84
CA THR A 5 12.53 3.73 -70.65
C THR A 5 11.30 4.25 -69.90
N LEU A 6 10.50 5.12 -70.55
CA LEU A 6 9.34 5.80 -69.97
C LEU A 6 9.65 6.72 -68.78
N ALA A 7 10.91 7.09 -68.54
CA ALA A 7 11.22 8.13 -67.57
C ALA A 7 10.67 9.48 -68.05
N SER A 8 10.10 10.27 -67.15
CA SER A 8 9.48 11.56 -67.50
C SER A 8 9.87 12.66 -66.52
N THR A 9 10.18 13.82 -67.06
CA THR A 9 10.36 15.06 -66.30
C THR A 9 9.52 16.16 -66.90
N SER A 10 8.56 16.71 -66.16
CA SER A 10 7.74 17.86 -66.58
C SER A 10 8.01 19.12 -65.75
N GLY A 11 8.59 18.97 -64.56
CA GLY A 11 8.99 20.09 -63.72
C GLY A 11 10.26 20.76 -64.22
N PRO A 12 10.39 22.09 -64.10
CA PRO A 12 11.68 22.75 -64.25
C PRO A 12 12.71 22.14 -63.29
N SER A 13 13.97 22.04 -63.71
CA SER A 13 15.07 21.47 -62.91
C SER A 13 14.85 20.05 -62.37
N ALA A 14 13.85 19.30 -62.88
CA ALA A 14 13.51 17.99 -62.38
C ALA A 14 14.45 16.89 -62.92
N THR A 15 14.68 15.84 -62.12
CA THR A 15 15.53 14.70 -62.49
C THR A 15 14.79 13.38 -62.26
N ALA A 16 14.65 12.56 -63.30
CA ALA A 16 14.05 11.22 -63.21
C ALA A 16 15.03 10.17 -63.75
N VAL A 17 15.41 9.20 -62.92
CA VAL A 17 16.35 8.12 -63.25
C VAL A 17 15.73 6.77 -62.91
N GLY A 18 15.46 5.97 -63.94
CA GLY A 18 14.86 4.64 -63.81
C GLY A 18 13.71 4.41 -64.77
N ARG A 19 13.39 3.13 -65.03
CA ARG A 19 12.24 2.77 -65.88
C ARG A 19 10.95 3.29 -65.25
N ALA A 20 10.17 4.08 -66.00
CA ALA A 20 8.94 4.71 -65.55
C ALA A 20 9.11 5.61 -64.29
N ALA A 21 10.31 6.16 -64.06
CA ALA A 21 10.51 7.18 -63.02
C ALA A 21 9.88 8.51 -63.46
N THR A 22 9.17 9.19 -62.56
CA THR A 22 8.47 10.45 -62.86
C THR A 22 8.87 11.53 -61.85
N ALA A 23 9.43 12.63 -62.35
CA ALA A 23 9.69 13.83 -61.56
C ALA A 23 8.92 15.00 -62.18
N SER A 24 7.72 15.27 -61.66
CA SER A 24 6.75 16.14 -62.33
C SER A 24 6.69 17.58 -61.83
N ALA A 25 7.40 17.90 -60.76
CA ALA A 25 7.33 19.18 -60.06
C ALA A 25 8.68 19.92 -60.08
N ASP A 26 8.66 21.22 -59.79
CA ASP A 26 9.87 22.05 -59.83
C ASP A 26 10.92 21.54 -58.84
N GLY A 27 12.15 21.35 -59.29
CA GLY A 27 13.26 20.83 -58.50
C GLY A 27 13.09 19.39 -57.98
N SER A 28 12.11 18.62 -58.47
CA SER A 28 11.84 17.28 -57.94
C SER A 28 12.80 16.23 -58.51
N THR A 29 13.12 15.21 -57.70
CA THR A 29 14.08 14.15 -58.06
C THR A 29 13.49 12.77 -57.79
N ALA A 30 13.38 11.93 -58.83
CA ALA A 30 12.91 10.55 -58.71
C ALA A 30 14.00 9.57 -59.17
N VAL A 31 14.45 8.68 -58.29
CA VAL A 31 15.50 7.69 -58.56
C VAL A 31 15.00 6.29 -58.21
N GLY A 32 14.77 5.47 -59.23
CA GLY A 32 14.29 4.09 -59.08
C GLY A 32 13.20 3.72 -60.09
N ARG A 33 12.97 2.42 -60.29
CA ARG A 33 11.88 1.94 -61.15
C ARG A 33 10.53 2.37 -60.58
N GLY A 34 9.74 3.12 -61.34
CA GLY A 34 8.42 3.60 -60.91
C GLY A 34 8.46 4.62 -59.76
N ALA A 35 9.63 5.20 -59.44
CA ALA A 35 9.72 6.25 -58.42
C ALA A 35 8.95 7.50 -58.88
N ASN A 36 8.24 8.16 -57.98
CA ASN A 36 7.39 9.32 -58.27
C ASN A 36 7.66 10.48 -57.30
N ALA A 37 8.32 11.52 -57.81
CA ALA A 37 8.55 12.78 -57.10
C ALA A 37 7.60 13.86 -57.65
N GLY A 38 6.38 13.87 -57.10
CA GLY A 38 5.25 14.66 -57.61
C GLY A 38 5.11 16.07 -57.05
N PHE A 39 5.95 16.49 -56.09
CA PHE A 39 5.82 17.74 -55.35
C PHE A 39 7.08 18.61 -55.47
N ASN A 40 6.93 19.93 -55.33
CA ASN A 40 8.05 20.86 -55.48
C ASN A 40 9.17 20.52 -54.48
N ASN A 41 10.42 20.54 -54.94
CA ASN A 41 11.62 20.22 -54.17
C ASN A 41 11.57 18.85 -53.46
N SER A 42 10.75 17.90 -53.92
CA SER A 42 10.66 16.57 -53.31
C SER A 42 11.62 15.58 -53.96
N THR A 43 12.09 14.60 -53.19
CA THR A 43 12.98 13.53 -53.67
C THR A 43 12.41 12.16 -53.33
N ALA A 44 12.21 11.30 -54.32
CA ALA A 44 11.81 9.90 -54.15
C ALA A 44 12.96 8.97 -54.55
N ILE A 45 13.48 8.17 -53.61
CA ILE A 45 14.59 7.24 -53.84
C ILE A 45 14.14 5.81 -53.53
N GLY A 46 14.21 4.91 -54.53
CA GLY A 46 13.86 3.50 -54.43
C GLY A 46 12.78 3.07 -55.43
N SER A 47 12.64 1.77 -55.66
CA SER A 47 11.58 1.24 -56.53
C SER A 47 10.21 1.60 -55.94
N ASN A 48 9.36 2.23 -56.74
CA ASN A 48 8.02 2.70 -56.35
C ASN A 48 8.00 3.69 -55.16
N ALA A 49 9.14 4.32 -54.83
CA ALA A 49 9.16 5.38 -53.83
C ALA A 49 8.29 6.55 -54.31
N THR A 50 7.40 7.05 -53.46
CA THR A 50 6.47 8.14 -53.82
C THR A 50 6.50 9.20 -52.73
N THR A 51 6.80 10.44 -53.10
CA THR A 51 6.67 11.59 -52.18
C THR A 51 5.20 11.96 -52.03
N THR A 52 4.79 12.41 -50.86
CA THR A 52 3.41 12.82 -50.52
C THR A 52 3.29 14.30 -50.15
N ALA A 53 4.42 15.03 -50.07
CA ALA A 53 4.46 16.46 -49.77
C ALA A 53 5.63 17.17 -50.46
N ALA A 54 5.56 18.50 -50.55
CA ALA A 54 6.65 19.34 -51.01
C ALA A 54 7.83 19.33 -50.02
N SER A 55 9.05 19.48 -50.53
CA SER A 55 10.30 19.44 -49.75
C SER A 55 10.53 18.15 -48.95
N GLN A 56 9.82 17.06 -49.28
CA GLN A 56 9.97 15.76 -48.62
C GLN A 56 11.01 14.89 -49.33
N VAL A 57 11.76 14.11 -48.56
CA VAL A 57 12.59 13.02 -49.07
C VAL A 57 11.99 11.69 -48.64
N THR A 58 11.52 10.89 -49.61
CA THR A 58 11.04 9.52 -49.38
C THR A 58 12.13 8.54 -49.79
N ILE A 59 12.53 7.67 -48.86
CA ILE A 59 13.54 6.63 -49.09
C ILE A 59 12.87 5.26 -48.92
N GLY A 60 12.84 4.48 -50.00
CA GLY A 60 12.10 3.22 -50.08
C GLY A 60 10.66 3.42 -50.56
N GLY A 61 10.15 2.46 -51.35
CA GLY A 61 8.74 2.37 -51.72
C GLY A 61 8.04 1.24 -50.96
N THR A 62 6.73 1.10 -51.16
CA THR A 62 5.93 0.04 -50.53
C THR A 62 6.54 -1.34 -50.76
N GLY A 63 6.73 -2.10 -49.68
CA GLY A 63 7.33 -3.43 -49.71
C GLY A 63 8.87 -3.45 -49.80
N SER A 64 9.54 -2.29 -49.72
CA SER A 64 11.01 -2.20 -49.65
C SER A 64 11.51 -2.11 -48.21
N SER A 65 12.75 -2.52 -47.96
CA SER A 65 13.47 -2.26 -46.71
C SER A 65 14.60 -1.25 -46.94
N VAL A 66 14.86 -0.41 -45.94
CA VAL A 66 15.99 0.53 -45.94
C VAL A 66 17.04 0.02 -44.96
N ARG A 67 18.28 -0.11 -45.42
CA ARG A 67 19.43 -0.47 -44.58
C ARG A 67 20.43 0.67 -44.60
N ILE A 68 20.85 1.11 -43.42
CA ILE A 68 21.99 2.01 -43.26
C ILE A 68 23.26 1.16 -43.16
N GLY A 69 24.27 1.50 -43.97
CA GLY A 69 25.58 0.84 -43.93
C GLY A 69 26.39 1.28 -42.71
N ASP A 70 27.20 0.36 -42.19
CA ASP A 70 28.15 0.60 -41.08
C ASP A 70 27.61 1.48 -39.94
N ILE A 71 26.46 1.08 -39.38
CA ILE A 71 25.79 1.85 -38.34
C ILE A 71 26.67 1.97 -37.07
N ALA A 72 27.58 1.01 -36.83
CA ALA A 72 28.49 1.06 -35.69
C ALA A 72 29.50 2.21 -35.81
N ALA A 73 30.12 2.39 -36.99
CA ALA A 73 30.98 3.54 -37.23
C ALA A 73 30.20 4.86 -37.18
N SER A 74 28.96 4.88 -37.68
CA SER A 74 28.07 6.05 -37.59
C SER A 74 27.79 6.44 -36.13
N THR A 75 27.46 5.47 -35.27
CA THR A 75 27.27 5.68 -33.83
C THR A 75 28.54 6.20 -33.17
N ALA A 76 29.72 5.65 -33.51
CA ALA A 76 30.99 6.09 -32.94
C ALA A 76 31.37 7.54 -33.34
N ALA A 77 30.87 8.03 -34.47
CA ALA A 77 31.12 9.38 -34.96
C ALA A 77 30.17 10.45 -34.36
N GLN A 78 29.16 10.05 -33.57
CA GLN A 78 28.22 11.00 -32.96
C GLN A 78 28.92 11.94 -31.96
N GLN A 79 28.51 13.19 -31.94
CA GLN A 79 29.00 14.24 -31.03
C GLN A 79 27.81 14.92 -30.35
N GLY A 80 27.97 15.30 -29.07
CA GLY A 80 26.90 15.91 -28.28
C GLY A 80 25.86 14.90 -27.77
N PRO A 81 24.70 15.38 -27.27
CA PRO A 81 23.62 14.53 -26.80
C PRO A 81 23.03 13.68 -27.94
N VAL A 82 22.73 12.41 -27.65
CA VAL A 82 22.12 11.48 -28.60
C VAL A 82 20.62 11.36 -28.30
N GLU A 83 19.81 11.43 -29.35
CA GLU A 83 18.35 11.25 -29.29
C GLU A 83 17.94 9.91 -29.93
N ALA A 84 16.77 9.40 -29.54
CA ALA A 84 16.16 8.28 -30.23
C ALA A 84 15.33 8.79 -31.40
N VAL A 85 15.52 8.19 -32.57
CA VAL A 85 14.67 8.47 -33.74
C VAL A 85 13.40 7.64 -33.63
N THR A 86 12.25 8.29 -33.80
CA THR A 86 10.94 7.66 -33.90
C THR A 86 10.42 7.76 -35.33
N VAL A 87 9.43 6.93 -35.67
CA VAL A 87 8.75 6.99 -36.96
C VAL A 87 7.24 6.98 -36.71
N ASP A 88 6.52 7.87 -37.40
CA ASP A 88 5.05 7.90 -37.34
C ASP A 88 4.42 6.90 -38.33
N GLY A 89 3.08 6.80 -38.33
CA GLY A 89 2.36 5.89 -39.22
C GLY A 89 2.48 6.21 -40.72
N SER A 90 2.99 7.40 -41.08
CA SER A 90 3.25 7.81 -42.47
C SER A 90 4.70 7.55 -42.91
N GLY A 91 5.57 7.09 -42.00
CA GLY A 91 6.99 6.90 -42.27
C GLY A 91 7.85 8.14 -42.05
N THR A 92 7.31 9.20 -41.43
CA THR A 92 8.07 10.42 -41.13
C THR A 92 8.90 10.24 -39.86
N LEU A 93 10.17 10.63 -39.91
CA LEU A 93 11.07 10.53 -38.77
C LEU A 93 10.88 11.73 -37.82
N GLY A 94 10.83 11.43 -36.52
CA GLY A 94 10.92 12.40 -35.43
C GLY A 94 12.02 12.02 -34.46
N THR A 95 12.21 12.81 -33.42
CA THR A 95 13.11 12.45 -32.31
C THR A 95 12.37 12.46 -30.98
N THR A 96 12.89 11.67 -30.05
CA THR A 96 12.47 11.67 -28.65
C THR A 96 13.69 11.57 -27.75
N ALA A 97 13.62 12.22 -26.59
CA ALA A 97 14.69 12.19 -25.62
C ALA A 97 14.83 10.76 -25.05
N VAL A 98 16.06 10.23 -25.02
CA VAL A 98 16.37 8.98 -24.34
C VAL A 98 16.70 9.31 -22.89
N ALA A 99 16.11 8.57 -21.94
CA ALA A 99 16.49 8.70 -20.53
C ALA A 99 18.00 8.45 -20.39
N SER A 100 18.71 9.37 -19.72
CA SER A 100 20.15 9.22 -19.50
C SER A 100 20.42 8.01 -18.61
N ALA A 101 21.62 7.44 -18.72
CA ALA A 101 22.05 6.36 -17.82
C ALA A 101 21.96 6.78 -16.34
N ALA A 102 22.18 8.07 -16.04
CA ALA A 102 21.99 8.63 -14.71
C ALA A 102 20.52 8.59 -14.27
N ALA A 103 19.59 9.01 -15.12
CA ALA A 103 18.15 8.96 -14.81
C ALA A 103 17.66 7.52 -14.56
N VAL A 104 18.17 6.55 -15.33
CA VAL A 104 17.87 5.12 -15.10
C VAL A 104 18.50 4.62 -13.79
N GLN A 105 19.69 5.08 -13.44
CA GLN A 105 20.36 4.74 -12.19
C GLN A 105 19.61 5.30 -10.98
N ASP A 106 19.09 6.53 -11.06
CA ASP A 106 18.29 7.15 -9.99
C ASP A 106 17.02 6.34 -9.73
N ILE A 107 16.34 5.88 -10.78
CA ILE A 107 15.17 4.98 -10.66
C ILE A 107 15.57 3.68 -9.94
N ARG A 108 16.72 3.08 -10.30
CA ARG A 108 17.22 1.85 -9.63
C ARG A 108 17.50 2.07 -8.14
N VAL A 109 18.10 3.20 -7.77
CA VAL A 109 18.35 3.54 -6.36
C VAL A 109 17.03 3.73 -5.62
N GLY A 110 16.06 4.43 -6.21
CA GLY A 110 14.72 4.59 -5.64
C GLY A 110 14.03 3.24 -5.39
N MET A 111 14.10 2.31 -6.35
CA MET A 111 13.53 0.97 -6.20
C MET A 111 14.20 0.17 -5.08
N ASN A 112 15.52 0.26 -4.91
CA ASN A 112 16.23 -0.39 -3.81
C ASN A 112 15.78 0.13 -2.44
N HIS A 113 15.53 1.43 -2.32
CA HIS A 113 15.03 2.01 -1.09
C HIS A 113 13.63 1.49 -0.74
N ILE A 114 12.73 1.41 -1.73
CA ILE A 114 11.38 0.86 -1.56
C ILE A 114 11.45 -0.60 -1.10
N ALA A 115 12.31 -1.42 -1.71
CA ALA A 115 12.49 -2.82 -1.30
C ALA A 115 12.99 -2.94 0.15
N ALA A 116 13.98 -2.13 0.54
CA ALA A 116 14.51 -2.12 1.91
C ALA A 116 13.48 -1.65 2.95
N VAL A 117 12.68 -0.64 2.62
CA VAL A 117 11.54 -0.16 3.42
C VAL A 117 10.51 -1.28 3.59
N THR A 118 10.22 -2.03 2.53
CA THR A 118 9.18 -3.07 2.53
C THR A 118 9.52 -4.24 3.44
N ASP A 119 10.78 -4.71 3.51
CA ASP A 119 11.09 -5.89 4.32
C ASP A 119 11.32 -5.56 5.80
N ALA A 120 12.17 -4.57 6.10
CA ALA A 120 12.56 -4.29 7.48
C ALA A 120 11.43 -3.61 8.28
N GLN A 121 10.75 -2.63 7.68
CA GLN A 121 9.69 -1.90 8.38
C GLN A 121 8.42 -2.75 8.52
N PHE A 122 8.10 -3.59 7.53
CA PHE A 122 6.96 -4.50 7.62
C PHE A 122 7.18 -5.57 8.68
N ASN A 123 8.37 -6.16 8.77
CA ASN A 123 8.70 -7.11 9.84
C ASN A 123 8.64 -6.45 11.23
N ALA A 124 9.14 -5.23 11.37
CA ALA A 124 9.02 -4.47 12.61
C ALA A 124 7.56 -4.18 12.98
N LEU A 125 6.72 -3.84 11.99
CA LEU A 125 5.30 -3.61 12.19
C LEU A 125 4.57 -4.91 12.59
N THR A 126 4.84 -6.02 11.91
CA THR A 126 4.31 -7.35 12.27
C THR A 126 4.68 -7.70 13.70
N GLY A 127 5.93 -7.52 14.11
CA GLY A 127 6.35 -7.74 15.49
C GLY A 127 5.62 -6.84 16.51
N ARG A 128 5.40 -5.56 16.17
CA ARG A 128 4.61 -4.65 17.02
C ARG A 128 3.14 -5.07 17.13
N VAL A 129 2.53 -5.51 16.03
CA VAL A 129 1.14 -5.98 16.01
C VAL A 129 0.99 -7.24 16.88
N SER A 130 1.87 -8.24 16.71
CA SER A 130 1.87 -9.42 17.58
C SER A 130 2.09 -9.06 19.05
N GLY A 131 2.92 -8.05 19.35
CA GLY A 131 3.09 -7.53 20.70
C GLY A 131 1.80 -6.92 21.27
N LEU A 132 1.08 -6.14 20.46
CA LEU A 132 -0.21 -5.56 20.84
C LEU A 132 -1.30 -6.61 21.05
N GLU A 133 -1.38 -7.60 20.18
CA GLU A 133 -2.34 -8.71 20.28
C GLU A 133 -2.16 -9.49 21.58
N ASN A 134 -0.90 -9.82 21.93
CA ASN A 134 -0.58 -10.47 23.20
C ASN A 134 -0.92 -9.60 24.41
N GLY A 135 -0.59 -8.30 24.36
CA GLY A 135 -0.92 -7.36 25.43
C GLY A 135 -2.43 -7.21 25.65
N LEU A 136 -3.22 -7.22 24.57
CA LEU A 136 -4.68 -7.15 24.64
C LEU A 136 -5.27 -8.42 25.26
N ALA A 137 -4.76 -9.60 24.90
CA ALA A 137 -5.20 -10.87 25.49
C ALA A 137 -4.94 -10.91 27.00
N GLN A 138 -3.76 -10.46 27.45
CA GLN A 138 -3.43 -10.37 28.88
C GLN A 138 -4.32 -9.37 29.62
N THR A 139 -4.63 -8.24 28.98
CA THR A 139 -5.51 -7.23 29.56
C THR A 139 -6.92 -7.78 29.76
N ASN A 140 -7.46 -8.50 28.77
CA ASN A 140 -8.78 -9.12 28.88
C ASN A 140 -8.85 -10.12 30.04
N PHE A 141 -7.84 -10.98 30.20
CA PHE A 141 -7.79 -11.91 31.33
C PHE A 141 -7.79 -11.21 32.70
N ARG A 142 -6.99 -10.13 32.83
CA ARG A 142 -6.94 -9.34 34.07
C ARG A 142 -8.24 -8.62 34.36
N LEU A 143 -8.96 -8.18 33.34
CA LEU A 143 -10.26 -7.55 33.50
C LEU A 143 -11.32 -8.55 33.98
N GLU A 144 -11.28 -9.78 33.48
CA GLU A 144 -12.17 -10.86 33.92
C GLU A 144 -11.89 -11.25 35.39
N GLU A 145 -10.62 -11.41 35.77
CA GLU A 145 -10.23 -11.67 37.17
C GLU A 145 -10.61 -10.51 38.11
N LEU A 146 -10.47 -9.26 37.65
CA LEU A 146 -10.86 -8.09 38.42
C LEU A 146 -12.38 -8.01 38.61
N ASP A 147 -13.16 -8.32 37.58
CA ASP A 147 -14.62 -8.34 37.65
C ASP A 147 -15.09 -9.39 38.67
N GLU A 148 -14.58 -10.62 38.58
CA GLU A 148 -14.90 -11.72 39.51
C GLU A 148 -14.54 -11.36 40.96
N SER A 149 -13.34 -10.83 41.19
CA SER A 149 -12.91 -10.43 42.54
C SER A 149 -13.77 -9.28 43.10
N THR A 150 -14.20 -8.36 42.23
CA THR A 150 -15.05 -7.22 42.62
C THR A 150 -16.48 -7.66 42.94
N THR A 151 -17.13 -8.45 42.08
CA THR A 151 -18.49 -8.96 42.34
C THR A 151 -18.51 -9.87 43.56
N GLY A 152 -17.50 -10.72 43.72
CA GLY A 152 -17.35 -11.57 44.88
C GLY A 152 -17.10 -10.80 46.18
N GLY A 153 -16.30 -9.73 46.14
CA GLY A 153 -16.11 -8.84 47.29
C GLY A 153 -17.42 -8.16 47.72
N ILE A 154 -18.23 -7.72 46.75
CA ILE A 154 -19.55 -7.15 47.02
C ILE A 154 -20.50 -8.21 47.60
N ALA A 155 -20.51 -9.43 47.06
CA ALA A 155 -21.30 -10.53 47.60
C ALA A 155 -20.92 -10.81 49.06
N ALA A 156 -19.62 -10.94 49.37
CA ALA A 156 -19.14 -11.12 50.74
C ALA A 156 -19.58 -9.97 51.67
N ALA A 157 -19.49 -8.72 51.20
CA ALA A 157 -19.95 -7.54 51.95
C ALA A 157 -21.46 -7.55 52.21
N MET A 158 -22.27 -7.95 51.22
CA MET A 158 -23.73 -8.10 51.35
C MET A 158 -24.09 -9.17 52.39
N ALA A 159 -23.36 -10.28 52.43
CA ALA A 159 -23.58 -11.34 53.41
C ALA A 159 -23.38 -10.82 54.86
N PHE A 160 -22.48 -9.86 55.09
CA PHE A 160 -22.31 -9.24 56.41
C PHE A 160 -23.49 -8.38 56.88
N GLY A 161 -24.40 -7.97 56.02
CA GLY A 161 -25.46 -7.00 56.33
C GLY A 161 -26.47 -7.44 57.40
N GLY A 162 -26.52 -8.72 57.77
CA GLY A 162 -27.57 -9.28 58.64
C GLY A 162 -27.08 -9.89 59.95
N THR A 163 -26.51 -9.12 60.87
CA THR A 163 -26.29 -9.59 62.25
C THR A 163 -27.60 -9.65 63.02
N MET A 164 -27.95 -10.83 63.54
CA MET A 164 -29.06 -11.00 64.46
C MET A 164 -28.56 -11.14 65.90
N ILE A 165 -29.18 -10.40 66.81
CA ILE A 165 -29.00 -10.58 68.26
C ILE A 165 -30.22 -11.34 68.75
N VAL A 166 -29.99 -12.53 69.30
CA VAL A 166 -31.07 -13.36 69.86
C VAL A 166 -31.48 -12.76 71.22
N PRO A 167 -32.77 -12.48 71.45
CA PRO A 167 -33.25 -12.02 72.76
C PRO A 167 -32.83 -12.99 73.88
N ASP A 168 -32.59 -12.45 75.07
CA ASP A 168 -32.21 -13.21 76.28
C ASP A 168 -30.92 -14.06 76.18
N SER A 169 -30.05 -13.76 75.20
CA SER A 169 -28.75 -14.41 75.04
C SER A 169 -27.58 -13.43 75.25
N ASP A 170 -26.52 -13.89 75.94
CA ASP A 170 -25.27 -13.14 76.14
C ASP A 170 -24.32 -13.25 74.94
N VAL A 171 -24.44 -14.33 74.16
CA VAL A 171 -23.70 -14.54 72.91
C VAL A 171 -24.69 -14.94 71.81
N SER A 172 -24.57 -14.31 70.65
CA SER A 172 -25.35 -14.59 69.45
C SER A 172 -24.42 -14.93 68.30
N VAL A 173 -24.76 -15.97 67.54
CA VAL A 173 -24.06 -16.36 66.32
C VAL A 173 -25.04 -16.23 65.16
N SER A 174 -24.63 -15.53 64.09
CA SER A 174 -25.41 -15.45 62.86
C SER A 174 -24.57 -15.89 61.67
N VAL A 175 -25.23 -16.61 60.77
CA VAL A 175 -24.69 -17.05 59.49
C VAL A 175 -25.59 -16.48 58.41
N ASN A 176 -24.98 -15.90 57.39
CA ASN A 176 -25.68 -15.22 56.32
C ASN A 176 -25.11 -15.67 54.97
N ALA A 177 -25.98 -15.72 53.97
CA ALA A 177 -25.60 -15.96 52.59
C ALA A 177 -26.15 -14.83 51.71
N SER A 178 -25.49 -14.54 50.61
CA SER A 178 -25.87 -13.53 49.64
C SER A 178 -25.58 -14.02 48.22
N THR A 179 -26.20 -13.36 47.24
CA THR A 179 -25.83 -13.51 45.84
C THR A 179 -25.77 -12.13 45.19
N TYR A 180 -24.78 -11.92 44.33
CA TYR A 180 -24.62 -10.68 43.59
C TYR A 180 -24.02 -10.97 42.21
N GLN A 181 -24.78 -10.68 41.15
CA GLN A 181 -24.38 -10.86 39.75
C GLN A 181 -23.85 -12.25 39.33
N GLY A 182 -24.17 -13.30 40.09
CA GLY A 182 -23.71 -14.68 39.80
C GLY A 182 -22.84 -15.25 40.92
N GLU A 183 -22.11 -14.38 41.62
CA GLU A 183 -21.27 -14.75 42.76
C GLU A 183 -22.11 -14.96 44.02
N GLN A 184 -21.64 -15.87 44.88
CA GLN A 184 -22.30 -16.21 46.13
C GLN A 184 -21.41 -15.81 47.30
N GLY A 185 -21.93 -14.99 48.20
CA GLY A 185 -21.24 -14.55 49.41
C GLY A 185 -21.74 -15.30 50.63
N PHE A 186 -20.88 -15.48 51.62
CA PHE A 186 -21.21 -16.07 52.90
C PHE A 186 -20.49 -15.33 54.02
N ALA A 187 -21.16 -15.19 55.16
CA ALA A 187 -20.59 -14.53 56.32
C ALA A 187 -20.99 -15.26 57.60
N GLY A 188 -20.08 -15.27 58.57
CA GLY A 188 -20.31 -15.73 59.93
C GLY A 188 -19.91 -14.64 60.90
N THR A 189 -20.82 -14.28 61.81
CA THR A 189 -20.56 -13.24 62.82
C THR A 189 -20.96 -13.72 64.21
N VAL A 190 -20.11 -13.42 65.19
CA VAL A 190 -20.34 -13.65 66.61
C VAL A 190 -20.52 -12.30 67.28
N THR A 191 -21.58 -12.15 68.08
CA THR A 191 -21.90 -10.94 68.84
C THR A 191 -22.01 -11.30 70.32
N ALA A 192 -21.29 -10.59 71.18
CA ALA A 192 -21.32 -10.77 72.63
C ALA A 192 -21.83 -9.51 73.33
N ARG A 193 -22.65 -9.69 74.36
CA ARG A 193 -23.13 -8.63 75.26
C ARG A 193 -22.13 -8.47 76.40
N LEU A 194 -21.51 -7.29 76.49
CA LEU A 194 -20.52 -7.00 77.54
C LEU A 194 -21.15 -6.32 78.77
N ALA A 195 -22.22 -5.57 78.56
CA ALA A 195 -22.98 -4.89 79.61
C ALA A 195 -24.43 -4.67 79.16
N PRO A 196 -25.37 -4.27 80.06
CA PRO A 196 -26.70 -3.87 79.65
C PRO A 196 -26.62 -2.79 78.57
N LYS A 197 -27.15 -3.10 77.37
CA LYS A 197 -27.12 -2.24 76.17
C LYS A 197 -25.75 -2.02 75.50
N VAL A 198 -24.71 -2.81 75.79
CA VAL A 198 -23.40 -2.75 75.09
C VAL A 198 -23.08 -4.09 74.44
N TYR A 199 -22.91 -4.08 73.11
CA TYR A 199 -22.63 -5.27 72.30
C TYR A 199 -21.35 -5.10 71.49
N VAL A 200 -20.56 -6.17 71.37
CA VAL A 200 -19.41 -6.25 70.47
C VAL A 200 -19.65 -7.38 69.49
N SER A 201 -19.42 -7.12 68.20
CA SER A 201 -19.53 -8.12 67.15
C SER A 201 -18.21 -8.24 66.39
N ALA A 202 -17.90 -9.46 65.97
CA ALA A 202 -16.78 -9.76 65.09
C ALA A 202 -17.21 -10.83 64.10
N GLY A 203 -16.70 -10.76 62.87
CA GLY A 203 -17.03 -11.78 61.88
C GLY A 203 -16.14 -11.76 60.66
N VAL A 204 -16.25 -12.83 59.90
CA VAL A 204 -15.55 -13.07 58.64
C VAL A 204 -16.57 -13.35 57.54
N ALA A 205 -16.24 -12.93 56.33
CA ALA A 205 -17.01 -13.24 55.14
C ALA A 205 -16.08 -13.58 53.99
N GLY A 206 -16.61 -14.35 53.05
CA GLY A 206 -15.96 -14.64 51.78
C GLY A 206 -17.02 -14.83 50.70
N SER A 207 -16.57 -15.10 49.49
CA SER A 207 -17.45 -15.50 48.40
C SER A 207 -16.82 -16.59 47.56
N THR A 208 -17.56 -17.01 46.53
CA THR A 208 -17.10 -17.95 45.50
C THR A 208 -15.96 -17.42 44.66
N ALA A 209 -15.73 -16.10 44.64
CA ALA A 209 -14.63 -15.49 43.89
C ALA A 209 -13.29 -15.58 44.62
N ASN A 210 -12.21 -15.64 43.86
CA ASN A 210 -10.86 -15.63 44.40
C ASN A 210 -10.54 -14.34 45.17
N ASN A 211 -9.80 -14.49 46.27
CA ASN A 211 -9.26 -13.39 47.08
C ASN A 211 -10.30 -12.42 47.67
N SER A 212 -11.53 -12.88 47.88
CA SER A 212 -12.69 -12.09 48.31
C SER A 212 -12.99 -12.14 49.83
N THR A 213 -12.06 -12.68 50.63
CA THR A 213 -12.26 -12.85 52.08
C THR A 213 -12.01 -11.54 52.82
N GLY A 214 -12.90 -11.18 53.74
CA GLY A 214 -12.82 -9.98 54.56
C GLY A 214 -13.28 -10.22 55.99
N GLY A 215 -12.91 -9.30 56.89
CA GLY A 215 -13.31 -9.33 58.30
C GLY A 215 -13.90 -8.01 58.74
N ARG A 216 -14.78 -8.04 59.74
CA ARG A 216 -15.32 -6.85 60.40
C ARG A 216 -15.37 -7.01 61.91
N VAL A 217 -15.23 -5.89 62.62
CA VAL A 217 -15.45 -5.77 64.07
C VAL A 217 -16.29 -4.53 64.31
N GLY A 218 -17.26 -4.60 65.22
CA GLY A 218 -18.16 -3.49 65.54
C GLY A 218 -18.55 -3.46 67.02
N VAL A 219 -18.96 -2.28 67.48
CA VAL A 219 -19.51 -2.07 68.82
C VAL A 219 -20.84 -1.33 68.69
N ALA A 220 -21.86 -1.77 69.41
CA ALA A 220 -23.19 -1.16 69.42
C ALA A 220 -23.60 -0.78 70.85
N PHE A 221 -24.21 0.41 70.97
CA PHE A 221 -24.73 0.96 72.21
C PHE A 221 -26.24 1.20 72.04
N GLY A 222 -27.06 0.65 72.95
CA GLY A 222 -28.48 0.97 73.04
C GLY A 222 -28.72 2.08 74.07
N PHE A 223 -29.63 2.99 73.79
CA PHE A 223 -30.11 4.01 74.74
C PHE A 223 -31.63 3.89 74.91
#